data_AF-A0A6N7KZM0-F1
#
_entry.id   AF-A0A6N7KZM0-F1
#
_cell.length_a   1.000
_cell.length_b   1.000
_cell.length_c   1.000
_cell.angle_alpha   90.00
_cell.angle_beta   90.00
_cell.angle_gamma   90.00
#
_symmetry.space_group_name_H-M   'P 1'
#
loop_
_entity.id
_entity.type
_entity.pdbx_description
1 polymer ?
#
loop_
_entity_poly.entity_id
_entity_poly.type
_entity_poly.pdbx_seq_one_letter_code
_entity_poly.pdbx_strand_id
1 'polypeptide(L)'
;MGFVRDQLDPLRSGLVISGPKALRKASELRDRGYTGVLVADPALYEDGVATAQEPYLSRAGELPSADPLGQAVQEQLAVGSTAALTPTGYLMAGDTAAVRAAVRDVAAREDPRIVLALPIDVGWLRDDLVGRLIEELAAAPGAKAVMLGGQLDPLASFPEALTGLTRVLAEVPGTALLRADLAAFGALARGAVFAAYGLSGRFRHVVPPGEPAKSSGFADSPAVLFPELMALFLGKTLARRFAATHAPVCECAACGRRPLDSFPGNRDARSAAQHNTAVLLSWQRTLQTLAVGPDRQRWWQERCRAAVDRYPLINAAIRQPNGFTVQPQLLRWSLLDAVPSAPAGAGAD
;
A
#
# COMPACT_ATOMS: atom_id res chain seq x y z
N MET A 1 0.31 -15.79 7.22
CA MET A 1 1.28 -15.49 6.14
C MET A 1 1.25 -16.59 5.09
N GLY A 2 1.55 -17.85 5.42
CA GLY A 2 1.52 -18.96 4.43
C GLY A 2 0.16 -19.25 3.77
N PHE A 3 -0.96 -18.76 4.31
CA PHE A 3 -2.30 -19.06 3.77
C PHE A 3 -2.71 -18.23 2.55
N VAL A 4 -1.99 -17.15 2.21
CA VAL A 4 -2.21 -16.39 0.96
C VAL A 4 -1.26 -16.80 -0.16
N ARG A 5 -0.27 -17.66 0.14
CA ARG A 5 0.77 -18.09 -0.80
C ARG A 5 0.17 -18.63 -2.09
N ASP A 6 -0.85 -19.48 -1.98
CA ASP A 6 -1.49 -20.14 -3.11
C ASP A 6 -2.29 -19.18 -4.00
N GLN A 7 -2.50 -17.94 -3.54
CA GLN A 7 -3.17 -16.92 -4.32
C GLN A 7 -2.17 -16.06 -5.10
N LEU A 8 -0.90 -15.99 -4.67
CA LEU A 8 0.12 -15.14 -5.29
C LEU A 8 0.44 -15.59 -6.72
N ASP A 9 0.69 -14.61 -7.59
CA ASP A 9 1.23 -14.84 -8.92
C ASP A 9 2.76 -14.80 -8.79
N PRO A 10 3.48 -15.93 -8.94
CA PRO A 10 4.91 -15.98 -8.69
C PRO A 10 5.73 -15.10 -9.64
N LEU A 11 5.18 -14.71 -10.79
CA LEU A 11 5.86 -13.85 -11.76
C LEU A 11 5.54 -12.37 -11.57
N ARG A 12 4.45 -12.05 -10.83
CA ARG A 12 3.86 -10.72 -10.88
C ARG A 12 3.52 -10.12 -9.51
N SER A 13 3.61 -10.91 -8.46
CA SER A 13 3.42 -10.46 -7.09
C SER A 13 4.39 -11.12 -6.12
N GLY A 14 4.37 -10.64 -4.88
CA GLY A 14 5.28 -11.07 -3.83
C GLY A 14 4.75 -10.76 -2.44
N LEU A 15 5.62 -10.89 -1.45
CA LEU A 15 5.30 -10.64 -0.05
C LEU A 15 6.17 -9.52 0.51
N VAL A 16 5.54 -8.57 1.19
CA VAL A 16 6.22 -7.66 2.11
C VAL A 16 5.84 -8.08 3.53
N ILE A 17 6.84 -8.43 4.35
CA ILE A 17 6.63 -8.77 5.75
C ILE A 17 7.03 -7.57 6.59
N SER A 18 6.05 -6.88 7.19
CA SER A 18 6.32 -5.72 8.03
C SER A 18 6.32 -6.03 9.54
N GLY A 19 7.18 -5.34 10.28
CA GLY A 19 7.24 -5.29 11.75
C GLY A 19 8.49 -5.93 12.36
N PRO A 20 8.60 -5.94 13.71
CA PRO A 20 9.84 -6.30 14.42
C PRO A 20 10.29 -7.76 14.23
N LYS A 21 9.41 -8.62 13.71
CA LYS A 21 9.69 -10.03 13.41
C LYS A 21 9.85 -10.30 11.91
N ALA A 22 10.01 -9.25 11.09
CA ALA A 22 10.06 -9.34 9.63
C ALA A 22 11.19 -10.26 9.16
N LEU A 23 12.42 -10.01 9.59
CA LEU A 23 13.59 -10.80 9.19
C LEU A 23 13.44 -12.28 9.54
N ARG A 24 13.03 -12.57 10.79
CA ARG A 24 12.83 -13.95 11.25
C ARG A 24 11.78 -14.67 10.41
N LYS A 25 10.64 -14.02 10.15
CA LYS A 25 9.57 -14.59 9.31
C LYS A 25 9.97 -14.74 7.85
N ALA A 26 10.82 -13.85 7.33
CA ALA A 26 11.35 -13.97 5.97
C ALA A 26 12.23 -15.20 5.85
N SER A 27 13.16 -15.39 6.81
CA SER A 27 13.98 -16.60 6.91
C SER A 27 13.11 -17.86 7.00
N GLU A 28 12.15 -17.89 7.93
CA GLU A 28 11.21 -19.02 8.08
C GLU A 28 10.42 -19.34 6.78
N LEU A 29 10.13 -18.35 5.93
CA LEU A 29 9.48 -18.58 4.64
C LEU A 29 10.44 -19.14 3.59
N ARG A 30 11.69 -18.67 3.56
CA ARG A 30 12.73 -19.20 2.68
C ARG A 30 13.05 -20.66 3.02
N ASP A 31 13.19 -20.98 4.31
CA ASP A 31 13.39 -22.36 4.80
C ASP A 31 12.24 -23.30 4.39
N ARG A 32 11.02 -22.76 4.26
CA ARG A 32 9.83 -23.48 3.77
C ARG A 32 9.68 -23.47 2.24
N GLY A 33 10.75 -23.12 1.53
CA GLY A 33 10.82 -23.17 0.07
C GLY A 33 9.97 -22.11 -0.64
N TYR A 34 9.71 -20.94 -0.04
CA TYR A 34 9.14 -19.82 -0.78
C TYR A 34 10.23 -19.20 -1.67
N THR A 35 10.02 -19.21 -3.00
CA THR A 35 10.99 -18.71 -3.99
C THR A 35 10.58 -17.40 -4.66
N GLY A 36 9.36 -16.93 -4.43
CA GLY A 36 8.86 -15.68 -5.01
C GLY A 36 9.53 -14.42 -4.44
N VAL A 37 9.11 -13.25 -4.93
CA VAL A 37 9.58 -11.95 -4.42
C VAL A 37 9.24 -11.82 -2.94
N LEU A 38 10.23 -11.45 -2.13
CA LEU A 38 10.12 -11.29 -0.69
C LEU A 38 10.86 -10.03 -0.25
N VAL A 39 10.21 -9.15 0.49
CA VAL A 39 10.85 -7.99 1.13
C VAL A 39 10.53 -8.05 2.62
N ALA A 40 11.56 -7.91 3.45
CA ALA A 40 11.41 -7.77 4.89
C ALA A 40 11.46 -6.29 5.25
N ASP A 41 10.42 -5.80 5.91
CA ASP A 41 10.32 -4.43 6.41
C ASP A 41 10.33 -4.46 7.94
N PRO A 42 11.47 -4.21 8.61
CA PRO A 42 11.52 -4.17 10.07
C PRO A 42 10.60 -3.12 10.70
N ALA A 43 10.12 -2.13 9.91
CA ALA A 43 9.24 -1.04 10.32
C ALA A 43 9.81 -0.15 11.44
N LEU A 44 11.12 0.14 11.42
CA LEU A 44 11.77 0.97 12.45
C LEU A 44 11.24 2.41 12.48
N TYR A 45 10.64 2.88 11.39
CA TYR A 45 9.93 4.15 11.34
C TYR A 45 8.71 4.23 12.27
N GLU A 46 8.28 3.13 12.89
CA GLU A 46 7.27 3.15 13.95
C GLU A 46 7.88 3.60 15.31
N ASP A 47 9.21 3.55 15.44
CA ASP A 47 9.94 3.78 16.70
C ASP A 47 10.56 5.18 16.83
N GLY A 48 10.77 5.90 15.72
CA GLY A 48 11.45 7.20 15.76
C GLY A 48 11.38 8.03 14.47
N VAL A 49 11.77 9.29 14.60
CA VAL A 49 11.81 10.29 13.52
C VAL A 49 13.22 10.35 12.95
N ALA A 50 13.34 10.39 11.63
CA ALA A 50 14.60 10.60 10.93
C ALA A 50 15.07 12.05 11.05
N THR A 51 16.38 12.25 11.14
CA THR A 51 16.99 13.60 11.09
C THR A 51 18.05 13.66 9.99
N ALA A 52 18.58 14.85 9.71
CA ALA A 52 19.66 15.00 8.74
C ALA A 52 20.97 14.31 9.15
N GLN A 53 21.21 14.16 10.45
CA GLN A 53 22.40 13.52 11.02
C GLN A 53 22.18 12.01 11.20
N GLU A 54 20.96 11.62 11.54
CA GLU A 54 20.55 10.24 11.78
C GLU A 54 19.30 9.92 10.96
N PRO A 55 19.44 9.75 9.62
CA PRO A 55 18.30 9.41 8.77
C PRO A 55 17.83 7.96 8.97
N TYR A 56 18.71 7.11 9.52
CA TYR A 56 18.52 5.67 9.66
C TYR A 56 18.48 5.26 11.12
N LEU A 57 17.48 4.45 11.47
CA LEU A 57 17.28 3.96 12.83
C LEU A 57 17.91 2.59 13.03
N SER A 58 18.29 2.30 14.27
CA SER A 58 18.71 0.97 14.73
C SER A 58 17.62 0.38 15.64
N ARG A 59 17.56 -0.94 15.80
CA ARG A 59 16.59 -1.55 16.72
C ARG A 59 16.91 -1.16 18.16
N ALA A 60 15.86 -0.92 18.94
CA ALA A 60 16.00 -0.66 20.36
C ALA A 60 16.73 -1.83 21.07
N GLY A 61 17.76 -1.51 21.86
CA GLY A 61 18.55 -2.48 22.61
C GLY A 61 19.72 -3.10 21.85
N GLU A 62 19.92 -2.76 20.58
CA GLU A 62 21.16 -3.08 19.85
C GLU A 62 22.20 -1.97 20.07
N LEU A 63 23.49 -2.33 20.00
CA LEU A 63 24.56 -1.34 20.05
C LEU A 63 24.48 -0.44 18.80
N PRO A 64 24.68 0.88 18.93
CA PRO A 64 24.71 1.77 17.78
C PRO A 64 25.75 1.30 16.76
N SER A 65 25.30 1.10 15.52
CA SER A 65 26.18 0.77 14.42
C SER A 65 26.81 2.02 13.85
N ALA A 66 28.09 1.94 13.49
CA ALA A 66 28.74 3.00 12.72
C ALA A 66 28.20 3.10 11.28
N ASP A 67 27.56 2.02 10.79
CA ASP A 67 26.89 1.98 9.50
C ASP A 67 25.50 1.30 9.61
N PRO A 68 24.48 2.00 10.14
CA PRO A 68 23.14 1.44 10.31
C PRO A 68 22.51 0.99 8.98
N LEU A 69 22.75 1.73 7.89
CA LEU A 69 22.24 1.38 6.56
C LEU A 69 22.86 0.07 6.06
N GLY A 70 24.19 -0.02 6.08
CA GLY A 70 24.92 -1.20 5.60
C GLY A 70 24.55 -2.45 6.37
N GLN A 71 24.47 -2.36 7.70
CA GLN A 71 24.02 -3.47 8.55
C GLN A 71 22.60 -3.91 8.19
N ALA A 72 21.65 -2.98 8.12
CA ALA A 72 20.26 -3.30 7.81
C ALA A 72 20.08 -3.94 6.43
N VAL A 73 20.86 -3.51 5.44
CA VAL A 73 20.89 -4.12 4.10
C VAL A 73 21.42 -5.54 4.16
N GLN A 74 22.57 -5.75 4.82
CA GLN A 74 23.16 -7.08 4.97
C GLN A 74 22.22 -8.06 5.68
N GLU A 75 21.60 -7.65 6.79
CA GLU A 75 20.65 -8.47 7.54
C GLU A 75 19.44 -8.90 6.69
N GLN A 76 18.87 -7.97 5.91
CA GLN A 76 17.72 -8.26 5.05
C GLN A 76 18.08 -9.22 3.91
N LEU A 77 19.23 -9.04 3.28
CA LEU A 77 19.69 -9.91 2.20
C LEU A 77 20.10 -11.30 2.73
N ALA A 78 20.68 -11.38 3.93
CA ALA A 78 21.08 -12.63 4.57
C ALA A 78 19.89 -13.58 4.85
N VAL A 79 18.70 -13.02 5.13
CA VAL A 79 17.46 -13.82 5.27
C VAL A 79 16.76 -14.10 3.94
N GLY A 80 17.42 -13.81 2.82
CA GLY A 80 16.93 -14.08 1.47
C GLY A 80 15.88 -13.09 0.97
N SER A 81 15.84 -11.85 1.47
CA SER A 81 15.01 -10.80 0.86
C SER A 81 15.50 -10.51 -0.56
N THR A 82 14.57 -10.30 -1.48
CA THR A 82 14.83 -9.95 -2.89
C THR A 82 15.45 -8.56 -3.02
N ALA A 83 15.05 -7.64 -2.15
CA ALA A 83 15.58 -6.28 -2.04
C ALA A 83 15.59 -5.87 -0.57
N ALA A 84 16.43 -4.91 -0.21
CA ALA A 84 16.52 -4.36 1.14
C ALA A 84 15.88 -2.97 1.18
N LEU A 85 14.97 -2.76 2.12
CA LEU A 85 14.44 -1.44 2.43
C LEU A 85 15.41 -0.71 3.34
N THR A 86 15.67 0.57 3.08
CA THR A 86 16.45 1.37 4.01
C THR A 86 15.74 1.44 5.37
N PRO A 87 16.48 1.42 6.49
CA PRO A 87 15.92 1.56 7.83
C PRO A 87 15.59 3.04 8.16
N THR A 88 15.05 3.80 7.20
CA THR A 88 14.77 5.23 7.36
C THR A 88 13.76 5.44 8.48
N GLY A 89 14.04 6.39 9.38
CA GLY A 89 13.06 6.84 10.37
C GLY A 89 11.89 7.60 9.73
N TYR A 90 10.85 7.89 10.51
CA TYR A 90 9.72 8.68 10.02
C TYR A 90 10.14 10.09 9.61
N LEU A 91 9.75 10.53 8.42
CA LEU A 91 10.13 11.82 7.83
C LEU A 91 9.01 12.84 8.02
N MET A 92 9.21 13.77 8.95
CA MET A 92 8.25 14.84 9.24
C MET A 92 8.04 15.76 8.03
N ALA A 93 6.82 16.28 7.88
CA ALA A 93 6.48 17.21 6.80
C ALA A 93 7.41 18.43 6.81
N GLY A 94 8.03 18.72 5.67
CA GLY A 94 8.91 19.87 5.48
C GLY A 94 10.37 19.66 5.91
N ASP A 95 10.72 18.55 6.57
CA ASP A 95 12.12 18.22 6.91
C ASP A 95 12.90 17.74 5.67
N THR A 96 13.22 18.70 4.81
CA THR A 96 13.95 18.47 3.56
C THR A 96 15.37 17.97 3.84
N ALA A 97 15.96 18.34 4.97
CA ALA A 97 17.33 17.96 5.32
C ALA A 97 17.45 16.46 5.63
N ALA A 98 16.47 15.89 6.34
CA ALA A 98 16.39 14.45 6.59
C ALA A 98 16.18 13.64 5.30
N VAL A 99 15.26 14.08 4.42
CA VAL A 99 15.03 13.44 3.11
C VAL A 99 16.32 13.45 2.29
N ARG A 100 16.97 14.62 2.17
CA ARG A 100 18.21 14.78 1.43
C ARG A 100 19.33 13.89 1.96
N ALA A 101 19.47 13.77 3.28
CA ALA A 101 20.45 12.90 3.89
C ALA A 101 20.24 11.43 3.47
N ALA A 102 19.02 10.93 3.61
CA ALA A 102 18.68 9.56 3.20
C ALA A 102 18.89 9.30 1.70
N VAL A 103 18.58 10.28 0.85
CA VAL A 103 18.81 10.21 -0.60
C VAL A 103 20.31 10.12 -0.93
N ARG A 104 21.13 11.00 -0.36
CA ARG A 104 22.59 11.01 -0.60
C ARG A 104 23.24 9.72 -0.15
N ASP A 105 22.86 9.20 1.01
CA ASP A 105 23.46 8.00 1.57
C ASP A 105 23.14 6.77 0.72
N VAL A 106 21.91 6.64 0.19
CA VAL A 106 21.57 5.58 -0.78
C VAL A 106 22.33 5.77 -2.09
N ALA A 107 22.41 7.00 -2.60
CA ALA A 107 23.12 7.30 -3.84
C ALA A 107 24.60 6.88 -3.76
N ALA A 108 25.24 7.09 -2.62
CA ALA A 108 26.64 6.71 -2.38
C ALA A 108 26.89 5.19 -2.33
N ARG A 109 25.85 4.34 -2.19
CA ARG A 109 26.02 2.88 -2.14
C ARG A 109 26.08 2.21 -3.50
N GLU A 110 25.48 2.83 -4.52
CA GLU A 110 25.39 2.28 -5.89
C GLU A 110 24.84 0.82 -5.96
N ASP A 111 24.12 0.35 -4.94
CA ASP A 111 23.56 -1.00 -4.90
C ASP A 111 22.09 -1.00 -5.38
N PRO A 112 21.78 -1.60 -6.55
CA PRO A 112 20.43 -1.59 -7.10
C PRO A 112 19.42 -2.43 -6.28
N ARG A 113 19.89 -3.22 -5.31
CA ARG A 113 19.02 -4.00 -4.41
C ARG A 113 18.51 -3.16 -3.24
N ILE A 114 19.03 -1.96 -3.03
CA ILE A 114 18.54 -1.03 -2.02
C ILE A 114 17.33 -0.28 -2.57
N VAL A 115 16.25 -0.32 -1.81
CA VAL A 115 15.04 0.47 -2.05
C VAL A 115 14.98 1.54 -0.97
N LEU A 116 15.04 2.81 -1.35
CA LEU A 116 14.91 3.92 -0.42
C LEU A 116 13.49 3.94 0.15
N ALA A 117 13.33 3.51 1.40
CA ALA A 117 12.06 3.57 2.12
C ALA A 117 11.83 5.00 2.63
N LEU A 118 10.65 5.53 2.37
CA LEU A 118 10.25 6.90 2.66
C LEU A 118 8.93 6.90 3.44
N PRO A 119 8.97 6.57 4.74
CA PRO A 119 7.83 6.74 5.64
C PRO A 119 7.65 8.23 5.93
N ILE A 120 6.88 8.90 5.08
CA ILE A 120 6.71 10.36 5.08
C ILE A 120 5.39 10.75 5.71
N ASP A 121 5.38 11.86 6.43
CA ASP A 121 4.13 12.51 6.81
C ASP A 121 3.32 12.91 5.57
N VAL A 122 2.01 12.63 5.58
CA VAL A 122 1.13 12.97 4.46
C VAL A 122 1.11 14.48 4.15
N GLY A 123 1.48 15.33 5.10
CA GLY A 123 1.67 16.76 4.89
C GLY A 123 2.67 17.10 3.79
N TRP A 124 3.61 16.21 3.44
CA TRP A 124 4.49 16.38 2.27
C TRP A 124 3.74 16.46 0.93
N LEU A 125 2.50 15.95 0.86
CA LEU A 125 1.69 15.96 -0.36
C LEU A 125 0.89 17.27 -0.56
N ARG A 126 1.12 18.28 0.28
CA ARG A 126 0.57 19.63 0.10
C ARG A 126 1.30 20.36 -1.01
N ASP A 127 0.60 21.27 -1.68
CA ASP A 127 1.12 22.00 -2.85
C ASP A 127 2.42 22.77 -2.57
N ASP A 128 2.59 23.29 -1.34
CA ASP A 128 3.76 24.04 -0.91
C ASP A 128 4.99 23.18 -0.61
N LEU A 129 4.79 21.87 -0.36
CA LEU A 129 5.86 20.93 0.01
C LEU A 129 6.15 19.86 -1.05
N VAL A 130 5.16 19.48 -1.86
CA VAL A 130 5.28 18.36 -2.80
C VAL A 130 6.37 18.60 -3.86
N GLY A 131 6.55 19.83 -4.32
CA GLY A 131 7.62 20.19 -5.25
C GLY A 131 9.01 19.93 -4.67
N ARG A 132 9.22 20.29 -3.40
CA ARG A 132 10.48 20.03 -2.69
C ARG A 132 10.72 18.54 -2.50
N LEU A 133 9.68 17.77 -2.16
CA LEU A 133 9.80 16.32 -2.07
C LEU A 133 10.23 15.73 -3.42
N ILE A 134 9.59 16.14 -4.52
CA ILE A 134 9.92 15.67 -5.87
C ILE A 134 11.39 15.99 -6.21
N GLU A 135 11.84 17.22 -5.95
CA GLU A 135 13.22 17.63 -6.19
C GLU A 135 14.23 16.75 -5.44
N GLU A 136 14.02 16.49 -4.14
CA GLU A 136 14.93 15.65 -3.37
C GLU A 136 14.90 14.19 -3.84
N LEU A 137 13.71 13.64 -4.14
CA LEU A 137 13.59 12.25 -4.55
C LEU A 137 14.05 11.97 -5.99
N ALA A 138 13.99 12.97 -6.88
CA ALA A 138 14.49 12.85 -8.24
C ALA A 138 16.01 12.57 -8.29
N ALA A 139 16.75 13.01 -7.27
CA ALA A 139 18.18 12.75 -7.14
C ALA A 139 18.53 11.33 -6.66
N ALA A 140 17.58 10.59 -6.07
CA ALA A 140 17.84 9.22 -5.61
C ALA A 140 17.90 8.24 -6.79
N PRO A 141 18.94 7.39 -6.90
CA PRO A 141 18.96 6.32 -7.89
C PRO A 141 17.98 5.20 -7.51
N GLY A 142 17.63 4.38 -8.50
CA GLY A 142 16.85 3.16 -8.26
C GLY A 142 15.44 3.41 -7.75
N ALA A 143 14.93 2.43 -6.99
CA ALA A 143 13.56 2.38 -6.53
C ALA A 143 13.38 3.11 -5.19
N LYS A 144 12.26 3.83 -5.07
CA LYS A 144 11.85 4.54 -3.85
C LYS A 144 10.51 3.98 -3.39
N ALA A 145 10.36 3.66 -2.12
CA ALA A 145 9.11 3.16 -1.55
C ALA A 145 8.51 4.21 -0.61
N VAL A 146 7.57 5.00 -1.13
CA VAL A 146 6.77 5.93 -0.32
C VAL A 146 5.81 5.14 0.56
N MET A 147 5.73 5.50 1.84
CA MET A 147 4.77 4.98 2.80
C MET A 147 4.12 6.18 3.47
N LEU A 148 2.79 6.33 3.31
CA LEU A 148 2.10 7.52 3.80
C LEU A 148 1.79 7.40 5.29
N GLY A 149 2.34 8.36 6.03
CA GLY A 149 2.16 8.58 7.45
C GLY A 149 0.95 9.44 7.76
N GLY A 150 0.13 9.00 8.71
CA GLY A 150 -1.03 9.73 9.17
C GLY A 150 -2.02 8.82 9.90
N GLN A 151 -2.97 9.44 10.60
CA GLN A 151 -4.03 8.70 11.27
C GLN A 151 -5.12 8.28 10.28
N LEU A 152 -5.69 7.08 10.48
CA LEU A 152 -6.78 6.51 9.69
C LEU A 152 -6.43 6.32 8.21
N ASP A 153 -6.91 7.20 7.33
CA ASP A 153 -6.64 7.21 5.90
C ASP A 153 -5.87 8.50 5.55
N PRO A 154 -4.55 8.42 5.36
CA PRO A 154 -3.71 9.59 5.06
C PRO A 154 -4.18 10.35 3.82
N LEU A 155 -4.67 9.64 2.79
CA LEU A 155 -5.13 10.28 1.56
C LEU A 155 -6.50 10.95 1.69
N ALA A 156 -7.20 10.73 2.81
CA ALA A 156 -8.42 11.45 3.16
C ALA A 156 -8.15 12.70 4.01
N SER A 157 -6.95 12.88 4.57
CA SER A 157 -6.63 13.91 5.56
C SER A 157 -6.83 15.35 5.07
N PHE A 158 -6.55 15.63 3.79
CA PHE A 158 -6.83 16.91 3.13
C PHE A 158 -7.15 16.69 1.65
N PRO A 159 -7.91 17.58 0.99
CA PRO A 159 -8.39 17.36 -0.39
C PRO A 159 -7.29 17.07 -1.41
N GLU A 160 -6.16 17.76 -1.30
CA GLU A 160 -5.08 17.77 -2.27
C GLU A 160 -4.13 16.57 -2.14
N ALA A 161 -4.22 15.79 -1.06
CA ALA A 161 -3.28 14.69 -0.76
C ALA A 161 -3.17 13.70 -1.93
N LEU A 162 -4.31 13.39 -2.57
CA LEU A 162 -4.33 12.53 -3.73
C LEU A 162 -3.58 13.15 -4.92
N THR A 163 -3.84 14.42 -5.23
CA THR A 163 -3.16 15.17 -6.29
C THR A 163 -1.65 15.20 -6.05
N GLY A 164 -1.22 15.51 -4.82
CA GLY A 164 0.19 15.50 -4.44
C GLY A 164 0.85 14.14 -4.66
N LEU A 165 0.22 13.04 -4.23
CA LEU A 165 0.72 11.68 -4.50
C LEU A 165 0.86 11.43 -6.01
N THR A 166 -0.12 11.87 -6.80
CA THR A 166 -0.08 11.64 -8.24
C THR A 166 1.03 12.43 -8.94
N ARG A 167 1.37 13.63 -8.46
CA ARG A 167 2.55 14.37 -8.93
C ARG A 167 3.84 13.64 -8.59
N VAL A 168 4.00 13.16 -7.36
CA VAL A 168 5.20 12.37 -6.97
C VAL A 168 5.37 11.16 -7.87
N LEU A 169 4.30 10.40 -8.13
CA LEU A 169 4.36 9.22 -9.00
C LEU A 169 4.67 9.55 -10.47
N ALA A 170 4.20 10.69 -10.97
CA ALA A 170 4.44 11.11 -12.35
C ALA A 170 5.83 11.72 -12.55
N GLU A 171 6.33 12.48 -11.58
CA GLU A 171 7.55 13.28 -11.68
C GLU A 171 8.79 12.57 -11.11
N VAL A 172 8.63 11.52 -10.30
CA VAL A 172 9.74 10.75 -9.70
C VAL A 172 9.73 9.29 -10.19
N PRO A 173 10.51 8.96 -11.23
CA PRO A 173 10.65 7.59 -11.72
C PRO A 173 11.17 6.63 -10.65
N GLY A 174 10.73 5.36 -10.73
CA GLY A 174 11.13 4.33 -9.76
C GLY A 174 10.36 4.40 -8.44
N THR A 175 9.36 5.28 -8.31
CA THR A 175 8.56 5.37 -7.09
C THR A 175 7.58 4.20 -6.99
N ALA A 176 7.46 3.65 -5.80
CA ALA A 176 6.54 2.62 -5.38
C ALA A 176 5.72 3.12 -4.18
N LEU A 177 4.57 2.50 -3.94
CA LEU A 177 3.72 2.81 -2.78
C LEU A 177 3.59 1.57 -1.88
N LEU A 178 4.19 1.63 -0.70
CA LEU A 178 4.08 0.59 0.32
C LEU A 178 3.16 1.05 1.46
N ARG A 179 2.74 0.10 2.30
CA ARG A 179 1.83 0.35 3.43
C ARG A 179 0.56 1.07 2.97
N ALA A 180 -0.10 0.57 1.93
CA ALA A 180 -1.28 1.20 1.35
C ALA A 180 -2.50 0.28 1.36
N ASP A 181 -3.67 0.88 1.14
CA ASP A 181 -4.92 0.20 0.87
C ASP A 181 -5.20 0.16 -0.66
N LEU A 182 -6.40 0.52 -1.09
CA LEU A 182 -6.77 0.65 -2.51
C LEU A 182 -5.89 1.66 -3.25
N ALA A 183 -5.29 2.62 -2.54
CA ALA A 183 -4.29 3.52 -3.09
C ALA A 183 -3.14 2.78 -3.79
N ALA A 184 -2.84 1.53 -3.40
CA ALA A 184 -1.86 0.69 -4.09
C ALA A 184 -2.17 0.52 -5.59
N PHE A 185 -3.44 0.33 -5.96
CA PHE A 185 -3.86 0.17 -7.35
C PHE A 185 -3.90 1.50 -8.10
N GLY A 186 -4.34 2.57 -7.42
CA GLY A 186 -4.25 3.92 -7.98
C GLY A 186 -2.81 4.34 -8.27
N ALA A 187 -1.86 3.95 -7.41
CA ALA A 187 -0.45 4.16 -7.61
C ALA A 187 0.10 3.36 -8.81
N LEU A 188 -0.20 2.06 -8.89
CA LEU A 188 0.18 1.22 -10.04
C LEU A 188 -0.41 1.73 -11.35
N ALA A 189 -1.65 2.24 -11.33
CA ALA A 189 -2.29 2.83 -12.49
C ALA A 189 -1.58 4.11 -12.97
N ARG A 190 -0.89 4.80 -12.07
CA ARG A 190 -0.17 6.06 -12.30
C ARG A 190 1.35 5.91 -12.35
N GLY A 191 1.83 4.71 -12.65
CA GLY A 191 3.24 4.47 -12.96
C GLY A 191 4.12 4.03 -11.79
N ALA A 192 3.53 3.74 -10.63
CA ALA A 192 4.30 3.12 -9.56
C ALA A 192 4.94 1.81 -10.01
N VAL A 193 6.23 1.62 -9.74
CA VAL A 193 6.98 0.43 -10.20
C VAL A 193 6.56 -0.85 -9.45
N PHE A 194 6.11 -0.71 -8.21
CA PHE A 194 5.37 -1.73 -7.47
C PHE A 194 4.51 -1.06 -6.39
N ALA A 195 3.60 -1.82 -5.78
CA ALA A 195 2.84 -1.36 -4.63
C ALA A 195 2.51 -2.53 -3.70
N ALA A 196 2.30 -2.25 -2.41
CA ALA A 196 1.88 -3.26 -1.43
C ALA A 196 0.58 -2.89 -0.74
N TYR A 197 -0.39 -3.79 -0.87
CA TYR A 197 -1.67 -3.72 -0.17
C TYR A 197 -1.56 -4.38 1.22
N GLY A 198 -1.90 -3.65 2.28
CA GLY A 198 -1.90 -4.17 3.64
C GLY A 198 -3.04 -5.15 3.91
N LEU A 199 -2.73 -6.36 4.38
CA LEU A 199 -3.76 -7.37 4.71
C LEU A 199 -4.67 -6.99 5.90
N SER A 200 -4.23 -6.06 6.74
CA SER A 200 -5.00 -5.49 7.86
C SER A 200 -4.82 -3.99 7.95
N GLY A 201 -5.71 -3.28 8.65
CA GLY A 201 -5.65 -1.82 8.79
C GLY A 201 -4.27 -1.28 9.22
N ARG A 202 -3.61 -1.94 10.19
CA ARG A 202 -2.25 -1.57 10.64
C ARG A 202 -1.20 -1.53 9.52
N PHE A 203 -1.35 -2.35 8.48
CA PHE A 203 -0.37 -2.44 7.39
C PHE A 203 -0.74 -1.56 6.19
N ARG A 204 -1.74 -0.67 6.32
CA ARG A 204 -2.25 0.19 5.23
C ARG A 204 -1.93 1.67 5.38
N HIS A 205 -1.18 2.03 6.41
CA HIS A 205 -0.57 3.34 6.60
C HIS A 205 0.57 3.20 7.62
N VAL A 206 1.31 4.29 7.81
CA VAL A 206 2.24 4.47 8.92
C VAL A 206 1.58 5.37 9.96
N VAL A 207 1.65 4.99 11.24
CA VAL A 207 1.24 5.87 12.33
C VAL A 207 2.47 6.67 12.75
N PRO A 208 2.40 8.01 12.84
CA PRO A 208 3.54 8.81 13.27
C PRO A 208 4.08 8.35 14.64
N PRO A 209 5.42 8.28 14.83
CA PRO A 209 6.02 7.93 16.11
C PRO A 209 5.50 8.81 17.25
N GLY A 210 5.28 8.20 18.41
CA GLY A 210 4.75 8.90 19.59
C GLY A 210 3.24 9.13 19.58
N GLU A 211 2.53 8.80 18.49
CA GLU A 211 1.07 8.87 18.46
C GLU A 211 0.40 7.52 18.75
N PRO A 212 -0.62 7.45 19.60
CA PRO A 212 -1.42 6.25 19.73
C PRO A 212 -2.22 6.02 18.45
N ALA A 213 -2.17 4.80 17.92
CA ALA A 213 -2.96 4.42 16.75
C ALA A 213 -4.46 4.57 17.04
N LYS A 214 -5.16 5.41 16.29
CA LYS A 214 -6.61 5.51 16.38
C LYS A 214 -7.24 4.23 15.82
N SER A 215 -8.08 3.58 16.64
CA SER A 215 -8.84 2.40 16.23
C SER A 215 -10.33 2.64 16.40
N SER A 216 -11.15 1.99 15.57
CA SER A 216 -12.60 1.97 15.68
C SER A 216 -13.11 0.90 16.67
N GLY A 217 -12.24 0.40 17.57
CA GLY A 217 -12.55 -0.63 18.56
C GLY A 217 -11.97 -2.00 18.24
N PHE A 218 -12.25 -2.98 19.12
CA PHE A 218 -11.80 -4.36 18.95
C PHE A 218 -12.67 -5.09 17.92
N ALA A 219 -12.04 -5.58 16.85
CA ALA A 219 -12.72 -6.37 15.83
C ALA A 219 -12.83 -7.85 16.26
N ASP A 220 -14.05 -8.32 16.44
CA ASP A 220 -14.44 -9.71 16.70
C ASP A 220 -14.67 -10.54 15.42
N SER A 221 -14.54 -9.90 14.26
CA SER A 221 -14.66 -10.51 12.93
C SER A 221 -13.65 -9.90 11.95
N PRO A 222 -13.22 -10.65 10.92
CA PRO A 222 -12.23 -10.18 9.96
C PRO A 222 -12.78 -9.10 9.02
N ALA A 223 -11.89 -8.32 8.43
CA ALA A 223 -12.23 -7.42 7.34
C ALA A 223 -12.34 -8.19 6.01
N VAL A 224 -13.48 -8.06 5.33
CA VAL A 224 -13.83 -8.73 4.08
C VAL A 224 -14.01 -7.68 2.99
N LEU A 225 -13.30 -7.85 1.87
CA LEU A 225 -13.36 -6.94 0.74
C LEU A 225 -14.68 -7.20 0.02
N PHE A 226 -15.52 -6.18 -0.07
CA PHE A 226 -16.70 -6.22 -0.91
C PHE A 226 -16.30 -5.66 -2.29
N PRO A 227 -16.12 -6.51 -3.32
CA PRO A 227 -15.49 -6.09 -4.57
C PRO A 227 -16.28 -5.02 -5.31
N GLU A 228 -17.62 -5.10 -5.30
CA GLU A 228 -18.49 -4.14 -5.99
C GLU A 228 -18.49 -2.76 -5.34
N LEU A 229 -18.22 -2.68 -4.04
CA LEU A 229 -18.14 -1.41 -3.31
C LEU A 229 -16.70 -0.89 -3.13
N MET A 230 -15.72 -1.68 -3.58
CA MET A 230 -14.28 -1.45 -3.36
C MET A 230 -14.00 -0.98 -1.94
N ALA A 231 -14.48 -1.72 -0.96
CA ALA A 231 -14.32 -1.35 0.44
C ALA A 231 -14.26 -2.59 1.33
N LEU A 232 -13.57 -2.44 2.45
CA LEU A 232 -13.48 -3.48 3.46
C LEU A 232 -14.50 -3.22 4.56
N PHE A 233 -15.26 -4.26 4.87
CA PHE A 233 -16.22 -4.25 5.96
C PHE A 233 -15.92 -5.39 6.92
N LEU A 234 -16.21 -5.21 8.21
CA LEU A 234 -16.19 -6.33 9.14
C LEU A 234 -17.19 -7.39 8.68
N GLY A 235 -16.81 -8.66 8.73
CA GLY A 235 -17.67 -9.76 8.31
C GLY A 235 -19.00 -9.80 9.07
N LYS A 236 -18.99 -9.46 10.38
CA LYS A 236 -20.24 -9.29 11.15
C LYS A 236 -21.13 -8.16 10.62
N THR A 237 -20.54 -7.10 10.08
CA THR A 237 -21.28 -5.98 9.49
C THR A 237 -21.98 -6.47 8.23
N LEU A 238 -21.30 -7.23 7.38
CA LEU A 238 -21.92 -7.82 6.19
C LEU A 238 -23.06 -8.77 6.58
N ALA A 239 -22.84 -9.69 7.53
CA ALA A 239 -23.87 -10.57 8.06
C ALA A 239 -25.10 -9.83 8.56
N ARG A 240 -24.90 -8.76 9.35
CA ARG A 240 -26.01 -7.94 9.85
C ARG A 240 -26.73 -7.18 8.73
N ARG A 241 -25.99 -6.56 7.80
CA ARG A 241 -26.56 -5.74 6.73
C ARG A 241 -27.37 -6.59 5.75
N PHE A 242 -26.94 -7.82 5.47
CA PHE A 242 -27.61 -8.73 4.55
C PHE A 242 -28.58 -9.70 5.24
N ALA A 243 -28.79 -9.64 6.57
CA ALA A 243 -29.64 -10.62 7.28
C ALA A 243 -31.08 -10.81 6.73
N ALA A 244 -31.62 -9.83 6.02
CA ALA A 244 -32.97 -9.86 5.44
C ALA A 244 -33.00 -10.01 3.91
N THR A 245 -31.87 -10.27 3.25
CA THR A 245 -31.76 -10.43 1.80
C THR A 245 -30.55 -11.29 1.41
N HIS A 246 -30.35 -11.58 0.14
CA HIS A 246 -29.19 -12.37 -0.29
C HIS A 246 -27.93 -11.50 -0.33
N ALA A 247 -26.88 -11.92 0.38
CA ALA A 247 -25.57 -11.32 0.22
C ALA A 247 -24.97 -11.64 -1.17
N PRO A 248 -24.19 -10.73 -1.76
CA PRO A 248 -23.47 -11.01 -3.00
C PRO A 248 -22.58 -12.23 -2.86
N VAL A 249 -22.57 -13.04 -3.92
CA VAL A 249 -21.77 -14.26 -4.00
C VAL A 249 -20.43 -13.94 -4.63
N CYS A 250 -19.33 -14.34 -3.99
CA CYS A 250 -18.01 -14.14 -4.55
C CYS A 250 -17.57 -15.36 -5.38
N GLU A 251 -17.17 -15.10 -6.62
CA GLU A 251 -16.68 -16.11 -7.56
C GLU A 251 -15.14 -16.18 -7.63
N CYS A 252 -14.44 -15.55 -6.69
CA CYS A 252 -12.97 -15.66 -6.66
C CYS A 252 -12.53 -17.10 -6.39
N ALA A 253 -11.31 -17.43 -6.83
CA ALA A 253 -10.75 -18.77 -6.72
C ALA A 253 -10.72 -19.29 -5.26
N ALA A 254 -10.58 -18.40 -4.28
CA ALA A 254 -10.60 -18.76 -2.86
C ALA A 254 -12.00 -19.00 -2.27
N CYS A 255 -13.04 -18.34 -2.81
CA CYS A 255 -14.39 -18.40 -2.27
C CYS A 255 -15.23 -19.52 -2.84
N GLY A 256 -15.01 -19.93 -4.10
CA GLY A 256 -15.78 -21.02 -4.71
C GLY A 256 -17.29 -20.80 -4.64
N ARG A 257 -17.76 -19.57 -4.94
CA ARG A 257 -19.17 -19.14 -4.84
C ARG A 257 -19.71 -18.99 -3.40
N ARG A 258 -18.84 -18.71 -2.43
CA ARG A 258 -19.25 -18.39 -1.05
C ARG A 258 -19.85 -16.96 -0.96
N PRO A 259 -20.99 -16.77 -0.27
CA PRO A 259 -21.57 -15.46 0.03
C PRO A 259 -20.67 -14.58 0.91
N LEU A 260 -20.66 -13.26 0.69
CA LEU A 260 -19.78 -12.32 1.41
C LEU A 260 -20.13 -12.12 2.89
N ASP A 261 -21.34 -12.47 3.32
CA ASP A 261 -21.80 -12.39 4.71
C ASP A 261 -21.38 -13.59 5.58
N SER A 262 -20.76 -14.60 4.98
CA SER A 262 -20.42 -15.87 5.62
C SER A 262 -19.15 -15.84 6.48
N PHE A 263 -18.57 -14.67 6.77
CA PHE A 263 -17.35 -14.51 7.58
C PHE A 263 -17.63 -13.84 8.95
N PRO A 264 -18.61 -14.31 9.75
CA PRO A 264 -19.12 -13.54 10.88
C PRO A 264 -18.15 -13.44 12.07
N GLY A 265 -17.05 -14.19 12.12
CA GLY A 265 -16.17 -14.21 13.29
C GLY A 265 -14.70 -14.48 12.99
N ASN A 266 -13.84 -14.28 13.98
CA ASN A 266 -12.37 -14.38 13.85
C ASN A 266 -11.84 -15.75 13.38
N ARG A 267 -12.61 -16.83 13.56
CA ARG A 267 -12.28 -18.14 12.96
C ARG A 267 -12.18 -18.09 11.43
N ASP A 268 -12.88 -17.15 10.80
CA ASP A 268 -12.92 -16.97 9.35
C ASP A 268 -11.79 -16.07 8.81
N ALA A 269 -10.89 -15.58 9.68
CA ALA A 269 -9.84 -14.62 9.30
C ALA A 269 -8.92 -15.14 8.18
N ARG A 270 -8.62 -16.44 8.19
CA ARG A 270 -7.82 -17.06 7.11
C ARG A 270 -8.55 -16.98 5.77
N SER A 271 -9.80 -17.42 5.73
CA SER A 271 -10.61 -17.44 4.51
C SER A 271 -10.90 -16.04 4.00
N ALA A 272 -11.16 -15.08 4.89
CA ALA A 272 -11.33 -13.67 4.52
C ALA A 272 -10.07 -13.09 3.88
N ALA A 273 -8.89 -13.39 4.44
CA ALA A 273 -7.63 -12.95 3.84
C ALA A 273 -7.37 -13.59 2.47
N GLN A 274 -7.67 -14.88 2.30
CA GLN A 274 -7.57 -15.57 1.00
C GLN A 274 -8.50 -14.94 -0.05
N HIS A 275 -9.77 -14.68 0.32
CA HIS A 275 -10.73 -13.97 -0.52
C HIS A 275 -10.21 -12.59 -0.94
N ASN A 276 -9.78 -11.78 0.03
CA ASN A 276 -9.26 -10.44 -0.22
C ASN A 276 -8.08 -10.50 -1.20
N THR A 277 -7.10 -11.38 -0.96
CA THR A 277 -5.94 -11.53 -1.85
C THR A 277 -6.33 -12.00 -3.24
N ALA A 278 -7.23 -12.99 -3.35
CA ALA A 278 -7.68 -13.50 -4.65
C ALA A 278 -8.37 -12.43 -5.50
N VAL A 279 -9.19 -11.57 -4.88
CA VAL A 279 -9.84 -10.43 -5.54
C VAL A 279 -8.80 -9.37 -5.94
N LEU A 280 -7.90 -8.99 -5.05
CA LEU A 280 -6.87 -7.98 -5.35
C LEU A 280 -5.95 -8.45 -6.49
N LEU A 281 -5.60 -9.73 -6.53
CA LEU A 281 -4.78 -10.29 -7.61
C LEU A 281 -5.54 -10.47 -8.92
N SER A 282 -6.87 -10.62 -8.92
CA SER A 282 -7.63 -10.54 -10.17
C SER A 282 -7.57 -9.12 -10.74
N TRP A 283 -7.67 -8.09 -9.89
CA TRP A 283 -7.54 -6.69 -10.33
C TRP A 283 -6.15 -6.38 -10.85
N GLN A 284 -5.12 -6.88 -10.19
CA GLN A 284 -3.74 -6.70 -10.60
C GLN A 284 -3.48 -7.36 -11.96
N ARG A 285 -4.00 -8.57 -12.19
CA ARG A 285 -3.88 -9.24 -13.49
C ARG A 285 -4.54 -8.43 -14.61
N THR A 286 -5.74 -7.90 -14.39
CA THR A 286 -6.41 -7.02 -15.36
C THR A 286 -5.61 -5.74 -15.60
N LEU A 287 -5.12 -5.07 -14.56
CA LEU A 287 -4.34 -3.84 -14.72
C LEU A 287 -3.08 -4.07 -15.57
N GLN A 288 -2.46 -5.25 -15.47
CA GLN A 288 -1.27 -5.60 -16.23
C GLN A 288 -1.52 -5.95 -17.70
N THR A 289 -2.75 -6.29 -18.09
CA THR A 289 -3.07 -6.47 -19.52
C THR A 289 -3.23 -5.13 -20.24
N LEU A 290 -3.27 -4.01 -19.51
CA LEU A 290 -3.40 -2.67 -20.05
C LEU A 290 -2.03 -2.01 -20.26
N ALA A 291 -1.94 -1.21 -21.32
CA ALA A 291 -0.79 -0.37 -21.59
C ALA A 291 -0.54 0.59 -20.41
N VAL A 292 0.73 0.79 -20.07
CA VAL A 292 1.12 1.75 -19.02
C VAL A 292 0.67 3.16 -19.40
N GLY A 293 0.26 3.96 -18.43
CA GLY A 293 -0.15 5.35 -18.64
C GLY A 293 -1.67 5.50 -18.70
N PRO A 294 -2.23 6.28 -19.65
CA PRO A 294 -3.64 6.70 -19.62
C PRO A 294 -4.65 5.55 -19.57
N ASP A 295 -4.39 4.40 -20.19
CA ASP A 295 -5.30 3.24 -20.20
C ASP A 295 -5.50 2.66 -18.80
N ARG A 296 -4.41 2.48 -18.06
CA ARG A 296 -4.45 2.05 -16.66
C ARG A 296 -5.14 3.07 -15.77
N GLN A 297 -4.89 4.36 -16.00
CA GLN A 297 -5.51 5.45 -15.24
C GLN A 297 -7.02 5.48 -15.44
N ARG A 298 -7.50 5.40 -16.70
CA ARG A 298 -8.92 5.34 -17.03
C ARG A 298 -9.57 4.10 -16.43
N TRP A 299 -8.95 2.93 -16.58
CA TRP A 299 -9.47 1.69 -15.99
C TRP A 299 -9.67 1.81 -14.48
N TRP A 300 -8.69 2.39 -13.76
CA TRP A 300 -8.82 2.59 -12.32
C TRP A 300 -9.93 3.60 -11.97
N GLN A 301 -9.99 4.74 -12.68
CA GLN A 301 -11.02 5.75 -12.49
C GLN A 301 -12.43 5.18 -12.71
N GLU A 302 -12.65 4.49 -13.83
CA GLU A 302 -13.92 3.85 -14.18
C GLU A 302 -14.32 2.81 -13.14
N ARG A 303 -13.35 2.02 -12.65
CA ARG A 303 -13.59 1.04 -11.59
C ARG A 303 -14.05 1.72 -10.30
N CYS A 304 -13.39 2.80 -9.90
CA CYS A 304 -13.78 3.58 -8.73
C CYS A 304 -15.17 4.21 -8.90
N ARG A 305 -15.46 4.79 -10.07
CA ARG A 305 -16.77 5.38 -10.39
C ARG A 305 -17.88 4.34 -10.33
N ALA A 306 -17.70 3.19 -10.97
CA ALA A 306 -18.64 2.09 -10.92
C ALA A 306 -18.90 1.62 -9.47
N ALA A 307 -17.88 1.60 -8.62
CA ALA A 307 -18.03 1.26 -7.21
C ALA A 307 -18.84 2.32 -6.45
N VAL A 308 -18.57 3.62 -6.67
CA VAL A 308 -19.35 4.73 -6.08
C VAL A 308 -20.83 4.64 -6.47
N ASP A 309 -21.12 4.44 -7.75
CA ASP A 309 -22.48 4.32 -8.28
C ASP A 309 -23.23 3.09 -7.72
N ARG A 310 -22.49 2.09 -7.23
CA ARG A 310 -23.05 0.87 -6.68
C ARG A 310 -23.56 1.00 -5.24
N TYR A 311 -23.04 1.94 -4.45
CA TYR A 311 -23.49 2.17 -3.07
C TYR A 311 -25.00 2.41 -2.95
N PRO A 312 -25.63 3.36 -3.69
CA PRO A 312 -27.06 3.59 -3.59
C PRO A 312 -27.89 2.36 -3.98
N LEU A 313 -27.45 1.61 -5.00
CA LEU A 313 -28.15 0.39 -5.46
C LEU A 313 -28.13 -0.72 -4.40
N ILE A 314 -26.98 -0.95 -3.76
CA ILE A 314 -26.87 -1.94 -2.68
C ILE A 314 -27.68 -1.50 -1.47
N ASN A 315 -27.60 -0.23 -1.06
CA ASN A 315 -28.36 0.30 0.07
C ASN A 315 -29.88 0.17 -0.14
N ALA A 316 -30.36 0.42 -1.37
CA ALA A 316 -31.75 0.19 -1.75
C ALA A 316 -32.12 -1.30 -1.68
N ALA A 317 -31.28 -2.18 -2.22
CA ALA A 317 -31.51 -3.63 -2.22
C ALA A 317 -31.60 -4.24 -0.81
N ILE A 318 -30.81 -3.73 0.15
CA ILE A 318 -30.88 -4.16 1.56
C ILE A 318 -31.91 -3.38 2.39
N ARG A 319 -32.66 -2.45 1.77
CA ARG A 319 -33.63 -1.54 2.41
C ARG A 319 -33.07 -0.79 3.62
N GLN A 320 -31.82 -0.37 3.54
CA GLN A 320 -31.15 0.39 4.59
C GLN A 320 -30.54 1.64 3.97
N PRO A 321 -31.24 2.78 4.04
CA PRO A 321 -30.65 4.08 3.69
C PRO A 321 -29.34 4.26 4.44
N ASN A 322 -28.26 4.57 3.72
CA ASN A 322 -26.92 4.72 4.27
C ASN A 322 -26.39 3.46 5.00
N GLY A 323 -26.81 2.26 4.60
CA GLY A 323 -26.31 1.00 5.15
C GLY A 323 -24.80 0.85 4.96
N PHE A 324 -24.31 1.29 3.80
CA PHE A 324 -22.91 1.49 3.46
C PHE A 324 -22.69 2.93 3.00
N THR A 325 -21.54 3.49 3.34
CA THR A 325 -21.14 4.86 3.00
C THR A 325 -19.91 4.83 2.11
N VAL A 326 -19.92 5.63 1.04
CA VAL A 326 -18.79 5.78 0.13
C VAL A 326 -17.58 6.29 0.90
N GLN A 327 -16.44 5.62 0.76
CA GLN A 327 -15.20 6.07 1.39
C GLN A 327 -14.69 7.34 0.69
N PRO A 328 -14.29 8.39 1.43
CA PRO A 328 -13.85 9.66 0.82
C PRO A 328 -12.73 9.47 -0.21
N GLN A 329 -11.76 8.60 0.05
CA GLN A 329 -10.67 8.30 -0.86
C GLN A 329 -11.16 7.64 -2.16
N LEU A 330 -12.12 6.70 -2.09
CA LEU A 330 -12.72 6.09 -3.27
C LEU A 330 -13.43 7.12 -4.15
N LEU A 331 -14.18 8.05 -3.52
CA LEU A 331 -14.83 9.15 -4.23
C LEU A 331 -13.79 10.02 -4.95
N ARG A 332 -12.70 10.40 -4.26
CA ARG A 332 -11.62 11.19 -4.88
C ARG A 332 -10.98 10.46 -6.07
N TRP A 333 -10.71 9.17 -5.96
CA TRP A 333 -10.21 8.38 -7.09
C TRP A 333 -11.18 8.34 -8.28
N SER A 334 -12.49 8.30 -8.03
CA SER A 334 -13.51 8.29 -9.10
C SER A 334 -13.61 9.60 -9.89
N LEU A 335 -13.20 10.70 -9.27
CA LEU A 335 -13.20 12.05 -9.84
C LEU A 335 -11.87 12.43 -10.48
N LEU A 336 -10.81 11.66 -10.23
CA LEU A 336 -9.48 11.99 -10.71
C LEU A 336 -9.28 11.50 -12.14
N ASP A 337 -9.27 12.44 -13.09
CA ASP A 337 -9.15 12.15 -14.52
C ASP A 337 -7.81 11.50 -14.88
N ALA A 338 -7.86 10.69 -15.95
CA ALA A 338 -6.67 10.22 -16.62
C ALA A 338 -5.96 11.39 -17.29
N VAL A 339 -4.63 11.41 -17.22
CA VAL A 339 -3.82 12.35 -17.99
C VAL A 339 -4.04 12.03 -19.48
N PRO A 340 -4.31 13.03 -20.34
CA PRO A 340 -4.44 12.80 -21.77
C PRO A 340 -3.20 12.06 -22.31
N SER A 341 -3.40 11.10 -23.21
CA SER A 341 -2.28 10.55 -23.98
C SER A 341 -1.62 11.69 -24.74
N ALA A 342 -0.29 11.83 -24.65
CA ALA A 342 0.42 12.72 -25.56
C ALA A 342 0.04 12.33 -27.00
N PRO A 343 -0.24 13.31 -27.90
CA PRO A 343 -0.50 12.99 -29.29
C PRO A 343 0.68 12.16 -29.80
N ALA A 344 0.39 11.01 -30.40
CA ALA A 344 1.40 10.20 -31.06
C ALA A 344 2.13 11.13 -32.03
N GLY A 345 3.41 11.40 -31.75
CA GLY A 345 4.22 12.26 -32.61
C GLY A 345 4.10 11.74 -34.03
N ALA A 346 3.63 12.60 -34.94
CA ALA A 346 3.76 12.36 -36.36
C ALA A 346 5.23 12.01 -36.60
N GLY A 347 5.46 10.83 -37.18
CA GLY A 347 6.79 10.39 -37.56
C GLY A 347 7.46 11.51 -38.34
N ALA A 348 8.64 11.92 -37.88
CA ALA A 348 9.55 12.63 -38.75
C ALA A 348 10.00 11.61 -39.81
N ASP A 349 9.49 11.78 -41.02
CA ASP A 349 10.01 11.16 -42.25
C ASP A 349 11.44 11.63 -42.54
#